data_AF-A0A3D5KIR4-F1
#
_entry.id   AF-A0A3D5KIR4-F1
#
_cell.length_a   1.000
_cell.length_b   1.000
_cell.length_c   1.000
_cell.angle_alpha   90.00
_cell.angle_beta   90.00
_cell.angle_gamma   90.00
#
_symmetry.space_group_name_H-M   'P 1'
#
loop_
_entity.id
_entity.type
_entity.pdbx_description
1 polymer ?
#
loop_
_entity_poly.entity_id
_entity_poly.type
_entity_poly.pdbx_seq_one_letter_code
_entity_poly.pdbx_strand_id
1 'polypeptide(L)'
;MKVIDLSVSLYTNMEVFPGDPEVKINVIHTHENNSWELRNITMGSHTGTHVDSFSHMHKNKETLDEITIERFFGRAQVVELCEPWPKDTGLFFIEEIGIKDLNRIIDLNPGFVGGNITEDLERELLRNDIITYTGLVNLKLIPRGKTFVFFGLPLKIKSGDGSPVRAIAIVKEM
;
A
#
# COMPACT_ATOMS: atom_id res chain seq x y z
N MET A 1 -13.34 3.08 -19.18
CA MET A 1 -12.39 3.25 -18.06
C MET A 1 -12.09 1.86 -17.51
N LYS A 2 -10.81 1.52 -17.35
CA LYS A 2 -10.40 0.20 -16.86
C LYS A 2 -9.96 0.31 -15.40
N VAL A 3 -10.50 -0.53 -14.53
CA VAL A 3 -10.05 -0.69 -13.15
C VAL A 3 -9.11 -1.89 -13.09
N ILE A 4 -7.92 -1.68 -12.51
CA ILE A 4 -6.92 -2.73 -12.28
C ILE A 4 -6.82 -2.95 -10.78
N ASP A 5 -7.04 -4.20 -10.36
CA ASP A 5 -6.82 -4.62 -8.97
C ASP A 5 -5.31 -4.81 -8.74
N LEU A 6 -4.79 -4.11 -7.73
CA LEU A 6 -3.37 -4.14 -7.36
C LEU A 6 -3.14 -4.93 -6.07
N SER A 7 -4.14 -5.68 -5.60
CA SER A 7 -4.10 -6.33 -4.29
C SER A 7 -3.86 -7.85 -4.39
N VAL A 8 -3.09 -8.40 -3.45
CA VAL A 8 -3.04 -9.84 -3.22
C VAL A 8 -4.28 -10.32 -2.49
N SER A 9 -4.66 -11.59 -2.70
CA SER A 9 -5.69 -12.23 -1.88
C SER A 9 -5.17 -12.55 -0.49
N LEU A 10 -5.99 -12.35 0.53
CA LEU A 10 -5.70 -12.78 1.90
C LEU A 10 -6.20 -14.20 2.11
N TYR A 11 -5.34 -15.07 2.65
CA TYR A 11 -5.68 -16.47 2.94
C TYR A 11 -4.86 -16.98 4.14
N THR A 12 -5.38 -18.02 4.80
CA THR A 12 -4.71 -18.65 5.94
C THR A 12 -3.33 -19.17 5.54
N ASN A 13 -2.31 -18.91 6.37
CA ASN A 13 -0.91 -19.30 6.15
C ASN A 13 -0.29 -18.72 4.87
N MET A 14 -0.78 -17.57 4.39
CA MET A 14 -0.04 -16.82 3.37
C MET A 14 1.32 -16.38 3.89
N GLU A 15 2.23 -16.10 2.96
CA GLU A 15 3.53 -15.51 3.30
C GLU A 15 3.34 -14.15 3.99
N VAL A 16 4.08 -13.96 5.07
CA VAL A 16 4.16 -12.73 5.86
C VAL A 16 5.61 -12.38 6.10
N PHE A 17 5.89 -11.16 6.55
CA PHE A 17 7.26 -10.77 6.90
C PHE A 17 7.82 -11.68 8.00
N PRO A 18 9.10 -12.10 7.95
CA PRO A 18 9.68 -12.96 8.97
C PRO A 18 9.56 -12.37 10.39
N GLY A 19 8.80 -13.04 11.26
CA GLY A 19 8.55 -12.62 12.64
C GLY A 19 7.16 -12.00 12.88
N ASP A 20 6.41 -11.69 11.81
CA ASP A 20 5.07 -11.13 11.91
C ASP A 20 4.00 -12.18 12.29
N PRO A 21 2.84 -11.74 12.80
CA PRO A 21 1.71 -12.63 13.07
C PRO A 21 1.21 -13.34 11.79
N GLU A 22 1.01 -14.65 11.89
CA GLU A 22 0.38 -15.44 10.82
C GLU A 22 -1.07 -14.99 10.54
N VAL A 23 -1.46 -15.07 9.26
CA VAL A 23 -2.86 -14.88 8.86
C VAL A 23 -3.68 -16.14 9.12
N LYS A 24 -4.80 -15.99 9.83
CA LYS A 24 -5.77 -17.07 10.11
C LYS A 24 -7.18 -16.61 9.79
N ILE A 25 -7.83 -17.32 8.88
CA ILE A 25 -9.22 -17.10 8.48
C ILE A 25 -10.03 -18.36 8.79
N ASN A 26 -10.72 -18.36 9.92
CA ASN A 26 -11.43 -19.52 10.44
C ASN A 26 -12.95 -19.35 10.28
N VAL A 27 -13.63 -20.39 9.81
CA VAL A 27 -15.11 -20.41 9.78
C VAL A 27 -15.63 -20.57 11.21
N ILE A 28 -16.46 -19.63 11.65
CA ILE A 28 -17.09 -19.63 12.98
C ILE A 28 -18.54 -20.10 12.88
N HIS A 29 -19.27 -19.63 11.86
CA HIS A 29 -20.63 -20.05 11.58
C HIS A 29 -20.73 -20.60 10.17
N THR A 30 -21.60 -21.59 9.98
CA THR A 30 -21.93 -22.17 8.66
C THR A 30 -23.41 -21.97 8.36
N HIS A 31 -23.77 -21.93 7.08
CA HIS A 31 -25.19 -21.88 6.71
C HIS A 31 -26.00 -23.06 7.27
N GLU A 32 -25.41 -24.26 7.31
CA GLU A 32 -26.04 -25.47 7.84
C GLU A 32 -26.44 -25.34 9.32
N ASN A 33 -25.57 -24.75 10.14
CA ASN A 33 -25.77 -24.68 11.59
C ASN A 33 -26.33 -23.33 12.08
N ASN A 34 -26.17 -22.27 11.30
CA ASN A 34 -26.42 -20.89 11.75
C ASN A 34 -27.24 -20.05 10.77
N SER A 35 -27.66 -20.54 9.60
CA SER A 35 -28.30 -19.77 8.50
C SER A 35 -27.44 -18.71 7.81
N TRP A 36 -26.29 -18.34 8.37
CA TRP A 36 -25.29 -17.46 7.74
C TRP A 36 -23.86 -18.01 7.92
N GLU A 37 -22.96 -17.63 7.01
CA GLU A 37 -21.52 -17.88 7.16
C GLU A 37 -20.85 -16.68 7.84
N LEU A 38 -19.95 -16.96 8.79
CA LEU A 38 -19.11 -15.96 9.47
C LEU A 38 -17.71 -16.51 9.61
N ARG A 39 -16.70 -15.67 9.32
CA ARG A 39 -15.30 -16.01 9.52
C ARG A 39 -14.66 -15.08 10.55
N ASN A 40 -13.87 -15.65 11.46
CA ASN A 40 -12.94 -14.88 12.28
C ASN A 40 -11.65 -14.70 11.49
N ILE A 41 -11.15 -13.46 11.47
CA ILE A 41 -9.94 -13.09 10.76
C ILE A 41 -8.92 -12.55 11.76
N THR A 42 -7.73 -13.13 11.76
CA THR A 42 -6.57 -12.69 12.55
C THR A 42 -5.41 -12.46 11.59
N MET A 43 -4.78 -11.29 11.67
CA MET A 43 -3.66 -10.88 10.81
C MET A 43 -2.89 -9.71 11.45
N GLY A 44 -1.66 -9.45 11.01
CA GLY A 44 -0.94 -8.22 11.31
C GLY A 44 -1.45 -7.03 10.47
N SER A 45 -1.22 -5.79 10.94
CA SER A 45 -1.57 -4.56 10.22
C SER A 45 -0.85 -4.43 8.85
N HIS A 46 0.32 -5.06 8.72
CA HIS A 46 1.19 -5.04 7.54
C HIS A 46 1.02 -6.27 6.64
N THR A 47 -0.16 -6.89 6.69
CA THR A 47 -0.44 -8.13 5.96
C THR A 47 -0.80 -7.86 4.51
N GLY A 48 -0.13 -8.55 3.58
CA GLY A 48 -0.49 -8.57 2.16
C GLY A 48 -0.27 -7.21 1.51
N THR A 49 -1.23 -6.75 0.69
CA THR A 49 -1.20 -5.39 0.15
C THR A 49 -1.66 -4.42 1.22
N HIS A 50 -0.77 -3.53 1.66
CA HIS A 50 -1.02 -2.67 2.81
C HIS A 50 -0.42 -1.28 2.63
N VAL A 51 -0.79 -0.40 3.56
CA VAL A 51 -0.29 0.96 3.69
C VAL A 51 0.27 1.18 5.08
N ASP A 52 1.36 1.94 5.15
CA ASP A 52 2.02 2.27 6.42
C ASP A 52 1.72 3.70 6.84
N SER A 53 1.42 3.88 8.11
CA SER A 53 1.37 5.20 8.72
C SER A 53 2.78 5.66 9.10
N PHE A 54 2.94 6.96 9.32
CA PHE A 54 4.24 7.51 9.74
C PHE A 54 4.69 6.97 11.10
N SER A 55 3.73 6.62 11.97
CA SER A 55 3.98 6.03 13.29
C SER A 55 4.62 4.64 13.23
N HIS A 56 4.52 3.93 12.10
CA HIS A 56 5.05 2.56 11.94
C HIS A 56 6.54 2.46 12.27
N MET A 57 7.33 3.39 11.73
CA MET A 57 8.78 3.40 11.91
C MET A 57 9.30 4.60 12.71
N HIS A 58 8.42 5.53 13.09
CA HIS A 58 8.79 6.75 13.82
C HIS A 58 7.87 7.03 15.00
N LYS A 59 8.45 7.05 16.19
CA LYS A 59 7.72 7.36 17.42
C LYS A 59 7.13 8.78 17.39
N ASN A 60 5.92 8.93 17.92
CA ASN A 60 5.19 10.19 18.05
C ASN A 60 4.77 10.85 16.72
N LYS A 61 4.76 10.09 15.62
CA LYS A 61 4.17 10.53 14.36
C LYS A 61 2.73 10.04 14.20
N GLU A 62 2.02 10.58 13.23
CA GLU A 62 0.60 10.29 13.03
C GLU A 62 0.32 8.81 12.76
N THR A 63 -0.72 8.30 13.44
CA THR A 63 -1.33 6.99 13.19
C THR A 63 -2.38 7.09 12.08
N LEU A 64 -2.84 5.95 11.55
CA LEU A 64 -3.80 5.91 10.44
C LEU A 64 -5.08 6.71 10.67
N ASP A 65 -5.60 6.73 11.89
CA ASP A 65 -6.82 7.46 12.24
C ASP A 65 -6.63 8.98 12.40
N GLU A 66 -5.38 9.45 12.37
CA GLU A 66 -5.00 10.86 12.44
C GLU A 66 -4.66 11.44 11.06
N ILE A 67 -4.22 10.60 10.11
CA ILE A 67 -3.93 10.99 8.73
C ILE A 67 -5.23 11.25 7.95
N THR A 68 -5.31 12.39 7.25
CA THR A 68 -6.50 12.76 6.46
C THR A 68 -6.68 11.84 5.25
N ILE A 69 -7.93 11.47 4.94
CA ILE A 69 -8.24 10.43 3.94
C ILE A 69 -7.74 10.77 2.52
N GLU A 70 -7.64 12.06 2.20
CA GLU A 70 -7.15 12.62 0.95
C GLU A 70 -5.70 12.23 0.64
N ARG A 71 -4.95 11.77 1.64
CA ARG A 71 -3.58 11.30 1.47
C ARG A 71 -3.47 9.88 0.89
N PHE A 72 -4.55 9.10 0.91
CA PHE A 72 -4.55 7.69 0.52
C PHE A 72 -5.06 7.43 -0.90
N PHE A 73 -5.31 8.48 -1.67
CA PHE A 73 -5.69 8.38 -3.07
C PHE A 73 -5.19 9.60 -3.85
N GLY A 74 -5.02 9.45 -5.15
CA GLY A 74 -4.55 10.56 -5.97
C GLY A 74 -4.03 10.14 -7.32
N ARG A 75 -3.44 11.09 -8.05
CA ARG A 75 -2.76 10.82 -9.31
C ARG A 75 -1.48 10.04 -9.03
N ALA A 76 -1.20 9.03 -9.84
CA ALA A 76 0.01 8.24 -9.71
C ALA A 76 0.53 7.74 -11.06
N GLN A 77 1.79 7.32 -11.09
CA GLN A 77 2.43 6.78 -12.27
C GLN A 77 3.34 5.60 -11.90
N VAL A 78 3.31 4.54 -12.71
CA VAL A 78 4.36 3.52 -12.68
C VAL A 78 5.56 4.08 -13.46
N VAL A 79 6.69 4.21 -12.79
CA VAL A 79 7.89 4.88 -13.33
C VAL A 79 9.04 3.89 -13.55
N GLU A 80 9.89 4.22 -14.51
CA GLU A 80 11.14 3.51 -14.79
C GLU A 80 12.31 4.29 -14.20
N LEU A 81 13.37 3.59 -13.78
CA LEU A 81 14.49 4.21 -13.06
C LEU A 81 15.26 5.23 -13.90
N CYS A 82 15.40 4.95 -15.20
CA CYS A 82 16.15 5.76 -16.16
C CYS A 82 15.33 6.91 -16.78
N GLU A 83 14.04 7.02 -16.46
CA GLU A 83 13.16 8.05 -17.00
C GLU A 83 12.94 9.20 -16.00
N PRO A 84 12.58 10.41 -16.47
CA PRO A 84 12.12 11.48 -15.58
C PRO A 84 10.86 11.05 -14.80
N TRP A 85 10.82 11.40 -13.52
CA TRP A 85 9.66 11.10 -12.65
C TRP A 85 8.80 12.36 -12.50
N PRO A 86 7.46 12.22 -12.47
CA PRO A 86 6.55 13.36 -12.33
C PRO A 86 6.64 14.01 -10.95
N LYS A 87 6.47 15.33 -10.88
CA LYS A 87 6.23 16.06 -9.64
C LYS A 87 4.77 15.92 -9.19
N ASP A 88 4.53 16.03 -7.88
CA ASP A 88 3.20 16.08 -7.26
C ASP A 88 2.28 14.92 -7.69
N THR A 89 2.89 13.74 -7.88
CA THR A 89 2.24 12.52 -8.41
C THR A 89 2.82 11.32 -7.69
N GLY A 90 1.95 10.42 -7.21
CA GLY A 90 2.36 9.19 -6.54
C GLY A 90 3.26 8.33 -7.43
N LEU A 91 4.31 7.76 -6.85
CA LEU A 91 5.32 7.00 -7.59
C LEU A 91 5.21 5.51 -7.28
N PHE A 92 5.06 4.69 -8.30
CA PHE A 92 5.07 3.24 -8.17
C PHE A 92 6.23 2.60 -8.92
N PHE A 93 6.94 1.72 -8.23
CA PHE A 93 8.17 1.08 -8.72
C PHE A 93 7.97 -0.43 -8.87
N ILE A 94 8.22 -0.94 -10.09
CA ILE A 94 8.26 -2.40 -10.34
C ILE A 94 9.64 -2.95 -9.99
N GLU A 95 10.69 -2.22 -10.38
CA GLU A 95 12.07 -2.53 -10.04
C GLU A 95 12.40 -1.99 -8.64
N GLU A 96 13.32 -2.66 -7.95
CA GLU A 96 13.73 -2.26 -6.60
C GLU A 96 14.40 -0.89 -6.61
N ILE A 97 13.98 -0.03 -5.68
CA ILE A 97 14.63 1.23 -5.37
C ILE A 97 15.04 1.27 -3.90
N GLY A 98 16.07 2.05 -3.60
CA GLY A 98 16.56 2.15 -2.23
C GLY A 98 17.07 3.54 -1.87
N ILE A 99 17.72 3.64 -0.72
CA ILE A 99 17.99 4.90 -0.04
C ILE A 99 18.72 5.96 -0.88
N LYS A 100 19.50 5.54 -1.88
CA LYS A 100 20.19 6.44 -2.83
C LYS A 100 19.22 7.36 -3.60
N ASP A 101 17.97 6.95 -3.76
CA ASP A 101 16.94 7.66 -4.50
C ASP A 101 16.11 8.61 -3.61
N LEU A 102 16.33 8.62 -2.29
CA LEU A 102 15.53 9.39 -1.32
C LEU A 102 15.40 10.87 -1.67
N ASN A 103 16.53 11.57 -1.86
CA ASN A 103 16.52 13.01 -2.14
C ASN A 103 15.75 13.32 -3.42
N ARG A 104 15.93 12.48 -4.46
CA ARG A 104 15.20 12.60 -5.72
C ARG A 104 13.69 12.45 -5.50
N ILE A 105 13.25 11.54 -4.64
CA ILE A 105 11.84 11.35 -4.33
C ILE A 105 11.27 12.54 -3.55
N ILE A 106 11.98 13.02 -2.52
CA ILE A 106 11.56 14.18 -1.72
C ILE A 106 11.35 15.42 -2.59
N ASP A 107 12.29 15.70 -3.50
CA ASP A 107 12.24 16.85 -4.43
C ASP A 107 11.02 16.83 -5.38
N LEU A 108 10.40 15.65 -5.55
CA LEU A 108 9.23 15.46 -6.41
C LEU A 108 7.90 15.54 -5.65
N ASN A 109 7.90 15.51 -4.32
CA ASN A 109 6.70 15.63 -3.48
C ASN A 109 5.54 14.71 -3.91
N PRO A 110 5.72 13.37 -3.97
CA PRO A 110 4.74 12.47 -4.59
C PRO A 110 3.49 12.22 -3.74
N GLY A 111 3.49 12.61 -2.46
CA GLY A 111 2.44 12.33 -1.48
C GLY A 111 2.44 10.88 -0.98
N PHE A 112 2.63 9.91 -1.88
CA PHE A 112 2.79 8.50 -1.56
C PHE A 112 3.70 7.79 -2.58
N VAL A 113 4.33 6.71 -2.13
CA VAL A 113 5.21 5.85 -2.93
C VAL A 113 4.83 4.40 -2.67
N GLY A 114 4.95 3.53 -3.67
CA GLY A 114 4.72 2.10 -3.45
C GLY A 114 5.43 1.20 -4.43
N GLY A 115 5.34 -0.10 -4.18
CA GLY A 115 5.96 -1.13 -5.02
C GLY A 115 7.22 -1.68 -4.37
N ASN A 116 8.27 -1.89 -5.15
CA ASN A 116 9.49 -2.53 -4.66
C ASN A 116 10.46 -1.49 -4.05
N ILE A 117 10.35 -1.30 -2.74
CA ILE A 117 11.10 -0.29 -1.96
C ILE A 117 11.86 -1.02 -0.85
N THR A 118 13.12 -0.69 -0.63
CA THR A 118 13.90 -1.24 0.48
C THR A 118 13.47 -0.66 1.84
N GLU A 119 13.61 -1.44 2.92
CA GLU A 119 13.18 -1.04 4.28
C GLU A 119 13.84 0.28 4.75
N ASP A 120 15.12 0.49 4.43
CA ASP A 120 15.83 1.73 4.79
C ASP A 120 15.28 2.96 4.06
N LEU A 121 14.86 2.80 2.81
CA LEU A 121 14.19 3.85 2.06
C LEU A 121 12.78 4.11 2.60
N GLU A 122 11.98 3.06 2.82
CA GLU A 122 10.65 3.16 3.42
C GLU A 122 10.68 3.92 4.74
N ARG A 123 11.62 3.56 5.62
CA ARG A 123 11.85 4.26 6.88
C ARG A 123 12.03 5.76 6.67
N GLU A 124 12.88 6.17 5.73
CA GLU A 124 13.13 7.59 5.51
C GLU A 124 12.00 8.29 4.74
N LEU A 125 11.24 7.59 3.90
CA LEU A 125 10.02 8.13 3.29
C LEU A 125 8.97 8.47 4.36
N LEU A 126 8.69 7.55 5.29
CA LEU A 126 7.79 7.79 6.42
C LEU A 126 8.31 8.91 7.36
N ARG A 127 9.64 9.06 7.48
CA ARG A 127 10.25 10.18 8.21
C ARG A 127 9.94 11.52 7.55
N ASN A 128 9.81 11.55 6.23
CA ASN A 128 9.51 12.75 5.45
C ASN A 128 8.02 12.87 5.10
N ASP A 129 7.15 12.22 5.89
CA ASP A 129 5.69 12.28 5.76
C ASP A 129 5.19 11.81 4.38
N ILE A 130 5.90 10.87 3.74
CA ILE A 130 5.50 10.23 2.48
C ILE A 130 4.95 8.84 2.82
N ILE A 131 3.69 8.59 2.46
CA ILE A 131 3.01 7.31 2.73
C ILE A 131 3.62 6.21 1.84
N THR A 132 3.79 5.01 2.39
CA THR A 132 4.30 3.84 1.67
C THR A 132 3.22 2.79 1.46
N TYR A 133 3.30 2.08 0.32
CA TYR A 133 2.45 0.95 -0.01
C TYR A 133 3.28 -0.25 -0.45
N THR A 134 3.05 -1.37 0.24
CA THR A 134 3.81 -2.60 0.06
C THR A 134 2.89 -3.74 -0.39
N GLY A 135 3.44 -4.76 -1.04
CA GLY A 135 2.69 -5.92 -1.50
C GLY A 135 1.76 -5.66 -2.71
N LEU A 136 2.02 -4.61 -3.50
CA LEU A 136 1.26 -4.32 -4.71
C LEU A 136 1.55 -5.33 -5.82
N VAL A 137 0.51 -5.80 -6.49
CA VAL A 137 0.61 -6.67 -7.67
C VAL A 137 0.06 -5.97 -8.91
N ASN A 138 0.23 -6.60 -10.08
CA ASN A 138 -0.36 -6.14 -11.35
C ASN A 138 0.06 -4.74 -11.84
N LEU A 139 1.06 -4.09 -11.23
CA LEU A 139 1.58 -2.80 -11.69
C LEU A 139 2.01 -2.84 -13.17
N LYS A 140 2.52 -3.99 -13.66
CA LYS A 140 2.86 -4.22 -15.07
C LYS A 140 1.68 -4.13 -16.05
N LEU A 141 0.44 -4.20 -15.57
CA LEU A 141 -0.76 -4.05 -16.39
C LEU A 141 -1.12 -2.58 -16.64
N ILE A 142 -0.52 -1.66 -15.87
CA ILE A 142 -0.67 -0.22 -16.05
C ILE A 142 0.27 0.22 -17.19
N PRO A 143 -0.23 0.93 -18.21
CA PRO A 143 0.63 1.45 -19.26
C PRO A 143 1.73 2.36 -18.69
N ARG A 144 2.99 2.03 -18.99
CA ARG A 144 4.16 2.80 -18.57
C ARG A 144 4.05 4.25 -19.03
N GLY A 145 4.54 5.18 -18.21
CA GLY A 145 4.52 6.60 -18.58
C GLY A 145 3.17 7.29 -18.46
N LYS A 146 2.08 6.54 -18.19
CA LYS A 146 0.73 7.10 -18.12
C LYS A 146 0.31 7.32 -16.67
N THR A 147 -0.23 8.51 -16.41
CA THR A 147 -0.86 8.79 -15.13
C THR A 147 -2.19 8.05 -15.02
N PHE A 148 -2.44 7.47 -13.85
CA PHE A 148 -3.71 6.87 -13.43
C PHE A 148 -4.17 7.48 -12.11
N VAL A 149 -5.40 7.16 -11.69
CA VAL A 149 -5.89 7.51 -10.35
C VAL A 149 -5.75 6.27 -9.47
N PHE A 150 -4.97 6.39 -8.40
CA PHE A 150 -4.76 5.36 -7.40
C PHE A 150 -5.71 5.54 -6.22
N PHE A 151 -6.22 4.43 -5.69
CA PHE A 151 -6.91 4.39 -4.40
C PHE A 151 -6.30 3.27 -3.55
N GLY A 152 -5.83 3.61 -2.35
CA GLY A 152 -5.26 2.69 -1.37
C GLY A 152 -5.78 2.99 0.04
N LEU A 153 -7.10 3.15 0.18
CA LEU A 153 -7.71 3.58 1.44
C LEU A 153 -7.51 2.52 2.54
N PRO A 154 -6.95 2.88 3.72
CA PRO A 154 -6.83 1.99 4.86
C PRO A 154 -8.17 1.72 5.55
N LEU A 155 -8.21 0.63 6.32
CA LEU A 155 -9.16 0.53 7.42
C LEU A 155 -8.84 1.63 8.44
N LYS A 156 -9.87 2.24 9.03
CA LYS A 156 -9.69 3.28 10.06
C LYS A 156 -9.35 2.64 11.42
N ILE A 157 -8.19 2.01 11.51
CA ILE A 157 -7.67 1.36 12.72
C ILE A 157 -7.24 2.45 13.70
N LYS A 158 -7.86 2.47 14.88
CA LYS A 158 -7.53 3.43 15.93
C LYS A 158 -6.10 3.21 16.41
N SER A 159 -5.28 4.26 16.42
CA SER A 159 -3.85 4.19 16.72
C SER A 159 -3.11 3.15 15.85
N GLY A 160 -3.59 2.93 14.63
CA GLY A 160 -3.04 1.94 13.70
C GLY A 160 -1.72 2.39 13.10
N ASP A 161 -0.75 1.49 13.10
CA ASP A 161 0.57 1.71 12.52
C ASP A 161 0.60 1.36 11.02
N GLY A 162 -0.28 0.47 10.57
CA GLY A 162 -0.53 0.15 9.16
C GLY A 162 -1.89 -0.50 8.97
N SER A 163 -2.28 -0.77 7.73
CA SER A 163 -3.52 -1.47 7.41
C SER A 163 -3.42 -2.18 6.06
N PRO A 164 -3.96 -3.40 5.92
CA PRO A 164 -4.27 -3.95 4.62
C PRO A 164 -5.22 -3.01 3.86
N VAL A 165 -5.08 -2.97 2.53
CA VAL A 165 -5.88 -2.15 1.63
C VAL A 165 -6.40 -2.97 0.46
N ARG A 166 -7.52 -2.53 -0.12
CA ARG A 166 -7.89 -2.93 -1.48
C ARG A 166 -7.39 -1.87 -2.46
N ALA A 167 -6.13 -1.99 -2.85
CA ALA A 167 -5.48 -1.08 -3.77
C ALA A 167 -6.00 -1.27 -5.21
N ILE A 168 -6.38 -0.17 -5.86
CA ILE A 168 -6.83 -0.17 -7.26
C ILE A 168 -6.21 0.98 -8.06
N ALA A 169 -6.08 0.77 -9.37
CA ALA A 169 -5.75 1.80 -10.35
C ALA A 169 -6.90 1.99 -11.34
N ILE A 170 -7.36 3.24 -11.50
CA ILE A 170 -8.31 3.63 -12.55
C ILE A 170 -7.53 4.23 -13.71
N VAL A 171 -7.51 3.51 -14.82
CA VAL A 171 -6.80 3.88 -16.04
C VAL A 171 -7.81 4.36 -17.09
N LYS A 172 -7.53 5.49 -17.73
CA LYS A 172 -8.30 5.93 -18.88
C LYS A 172 -8.03 4.99 -20.05
N GLU A 173 -9.10 4.51 -20.69
CA GLU A 173 -8.99 3.81 -21.97
C GLU A 173 -8.59 4.83 -23.04
N MET A 174 -7.71 4.41 -23.94
CA MET A 174 -7.30 5.19 -25.11
C MET A 174 -8.40 5.21 -26.15
#